data_AF-A0A4E9FN12-F1
#
_entry.id   AF-A0A4E9FN12-F1
#
_cell.length_a   1.000
_cell.length_b   1.000
_cell.length_c   1.000
_cell.angle_alpha   90.00
_cell.angle_beta   90.00
_cell.angle_gamma   90.00
#
_symmetry.space_group_name_H-M   'P 1'
#
loop_
_entity.id
_entity.type
_entity.pdbx_description
1 polymer ?
#
loop_
_entity_poly.entity_id
_entity_poly.type
_entity_poly.pdbx_seq_one_letter_code
_entity_poly.pdbx_strand_id
1 'polypeptide(L)'
;MTYGNSLRESILNSVQNTALQQGANILITLHCILTLTIVFNPLNQEAEEIFSVPHHFCWQRVLVRTGVMLTVVFVAESVPSFGPVLGLVGSSTLTLTALIFPCLFYLYLTVGDEIAEEKGKKKPDEIPSLAEVLLRSPRRRLIICSLIIVSGLIGGCLATYTSLKELATTRFTAPCYIQPFVSSTDSKGSDGYLNCCGVWQNISRLGDNSDCNPYLDFYSGK
;
A
#
# COMPACT_ATOMS: atom_id res chain seq x y z
N MET A 1 -14.17 -22.22 14.62
CA MET A 1 -14.37 -21.04 13.74
C MET A 1 -14.59 -19.84 14.66
N THR A 2 -13.51 -19.23 15.15
CA THR A 2 -13.59 -18.47 16.42
C THR A 2 -13.42 -16.96 16.27
N TYR A 3 -13.24 -16.43 15.05
CA TYR A 3 -13.01 -14.99 14.86
C TYR A 3 -13.72 -14.32 13.67
N GLY A 4 -14.41 -15.08 12.79
CA GLY A 4 -15.27 -14.63 11.67
C GLY A 4 -15.32 -13.12 11.33
N ASN A 5 -16.51 -12.52 11.42
CA ASN A 5 -16.77 -11.08 11.16
C ASN A 5 -16.31 -10.14 12.31
N SER A 6 -15.56 -10.65 13.30
CA SER A 6 -15.02 -9.84 14.40
C SER A 6 -13.58 -9.37 14.15
N LEU A 7 -12.89 -9.94 13.14
CA LEU A 7 -11.58 -9.48 12.70
C LEU A 7 -11.73 -8.17 11.91
N ARG A 8 -11.40 -7.04 12.54
CA ARG A 8 -11.17 -5.78 11.83
C ARG A 8 -9.83 -5.82 11.09
N GLU A 9 -9.57 -4.82 10.25
CA GLU A 9 -8.31 -4.67 9.49
C GLU A 9 -7.06 -4.84 10.38
N SER A 10 -7.15 -4.48 11.68
CA SER A 10 -6.14 -4.80 12.68
C SER A 10 -6.56 -5.99 13.56
N ILE A 11 -5.85 -7.11 13.38
CA ILE A 11 -5.99 -8.34 14.19
C ILE A 11 -5.70 -8.05 15.68
N LEU A 12 -4.88 -7.04 15.96
CA LEU A 12 -4.51 -6.66 17.33
C LEU A 12 -5.71 -6.27 18.19
N ASN A 13 -6.73 -5.63 17.62
CA ASN A 13 -7.95 -5.23 18.34
C ASN A 13 -8.90 -6.41 18.63
N SER A 14 -8.58 -7.60 18.12
CA SER A 14 -9.31 -8.85 18.39
C SER A 14 -8.65 -9.67 19.51
N VAL A 15 -7.47 -9.28 19.98
CA VAL A 15 -6.77 -9.95 21.08
C VAL A 15 -7.36 -9.46 22.41
N GLN A 16 -8.14 -10.31 23.06
CA GLN A 16 -8.87 -9.97 24.30
C GLN A 16 -7.98 -9.89 25.57
N ASN A 17 -6.69 -10.21 25.46
CA ASN A 17 -5.74 -10.06 26.58
C ASN A 17 -5.07 -8.68 26.52
N THR A 18 -5.38 -7.82 27.48
CA THR A 18 -4.93 -6.43 27.52
C THR A 18 -3.40 -6.29 27.66
N ALA A 19 -2.73 -7.15 28.44
CA ALA A 19 -1.28 -7.11 28.60
C ALA A 19 -0.54 -7.50 27.32
N LEU A 20 -1.01 -8.54 26.64
CA LEU A 20 -0.46 -8.96 25.34
C LEU A 20 -0.78 -7.96 24.24
N GLN A 21 -1.99 -7.40 24.21
CA GLN A 21 -2.40 -6.38 23.26
C GLN A 21 -1.56 -5.11 23.42
N GLN A 22 -1.35 -4.63 24.64
CA GLN A 22 -0.55 -3.44 24.91
C GLN A 22 0.93 -3.66 24.59
N GLY A 23 1.50 -4.82 24.95
CA GLY A 23 2.87 -5.18 24.60
C GLY A 23 3.09 -5.25 23.08
N ALA A 24 2.18 -5.91 22.35
CA ALA A 24 2.25 -5.97 20.90
C ALA A 24 2.05 -4.58 20.24
N ASN A 25 1.17 -3.74 20.78
CA ASN A 25 0.98 -2.38 20.26
C ASN A 25 2.24 -1.52 20.42
N ILE A 26 2.93 -1.61 21.56
CA ILE A 26 4.21 -0.91 21.79
C ILE A 26 5.28 -1.42 20.81
N LEU A 27 5.39 -2.74 20.65
CA LEU A 27 6.38 -3.34 19.75
C LEU A 27 6.14 -2.95 18.28
N ILE A 28 4.88 -3.00 17.82
CA ILE A 28 4.50 -2.57 16.48
C ILE A 28 4.75 -1.07 16.29
N THR A 29 4.41 -0.24 17.29
CA THR A 29 4.67 1.20 17.24
C THR A 29 6.16 1.50 17.09
N LEU A 30 7.01 0.84 17.90
CA LEU A 30 8.45 0.99 17.82
C LEU A 30 8.99 0.53 16.45
N HIS A 31 8.53 -0.62 15.96
CA HIS A 31 8.86 -1.12 14.64
C HIS A 31 8.48 -0.12 13.54
N CYS A 32 7.25 0.41 13.57
CA CYS A 32 6.77 1.38 12.58
C CYS A 32 7.57 2.68 12.61
N ILE A 33 7.92 3.22 13.78
CA ILE A 33 8.76 4.44 13.90
C ILE A 33 10.13 4.22 13.23
N LEU A 34 10.77 3.09 13.52
CA LEU A 34 12.08 2.77 12.95
C LEU A 34 11.99 2.57 11.43
N THR A 35 11.03 1.76 10.98
CA THR A 35 10.83 1.44 9.56
C THR A 35 10.47 2.69 8.76
N LEU A 36 9.59 3.56 9.28
CA LEU A 36 9.23 4.83 8.66
C LEU A 36 10.47 5.70 8.46
N THR A 37 11.32 5.82 9.47
CA THR A 37 12.56 6.60 9.36
C THR A 37 13.48 6.09 8.25
N ILE A 38 13.64 4.76 8.15
CA ILE A 38 14.49 4.12 7.12
C ILE A 38 13.91 4.30 5.72
N VAL A 39 12.60 4.08 5.56
CA VAL A 39 11.92 4.15 4.25
C VAL A 39 11.81 5.59 3.74
N PHE A 40 11.63 6.58 4.62
CA PHE A 40 11.52 7.98 4.21
C PHE A 40 12.85 8.62 3.85
N ASN A 41 13.98 8.09 4.33
CA ASN A 41 15.28 8.67 4.01
C ASN A 41 15.57 8.71 2.50
N PRO A 42 15.45 7.61 1.72
CA PRO A 42 15.61 7.68 0.27
C PRO A 42 14.54 8.53 -0.40
N LEU A 43 13.27 8.50 0.05
CA LEU A 43 12.21 9.37 -0.49
C LEU A 43 12.55 10.86 -0.36
N ASN A 44 13.13 11.25 0.77
CA ASN A 44 13.61 12.62 0.99
C ASN A 44 14.82 12.95 0.11
N GLN A 45 15.71 11.99 -0.17
CA GLN A 45 16.84 12.19 -1.07
C GLN A 45 16.39 12.40 -2.51
N GLU A 46 15.44 11.59 -2.99
CA GLU A 46 14.82 11.77 -4.32
C GLU A 46 14.11 13.12 -4.42
N ALA A 47 13.34 13.52 -3.39
CA ALA A 47 12.70 14.83 -3.36
C ALA A 47 13.75 15.97 -3.38
N GLU A 48 14.82 15.85 -2.59
CA GLU A 48 15.93 16.81 -2.59
C GLU A 48 16.61 16.91 -3.97
N GLU A 49 16.75 15.81 -4.70
CA GLU A 49 17.29 15.80 -6.08
C GLU A 49 16.35 16.50 -7.06
N ILE A 50 15.03 16.20 -6.99
CA ILE A 50 14.00 16.85 -7.83
C ILE A 50 13.98 18.37 -7.60
N PHE A 51 14.13 18.82 -6.36
CA PHE A 51 14.22 20.24 -6.01
C PHE A 51 15.64 20.82 -6.13
N SER A 52 16.60 20.04 -6.62
CA SER A 52 18.01 20.43 -6.80
C SER A 52 18.62 21.07 -5.54
N VAL A 53 18.31 20.51 -4.37
CA VAL A 53 18.73 21.04 -3.08
C VAL A 53 20.23 20.76 -2.88
N PRO A 54 21.02 21.77 -2.48
CA PRO A 54 22.43 21.57 -2.19
C PRO A 54 22.64 20.53 -1.10
N HIS A 55 23.68 19.70 -1.24
CA HIS A 55 24.00 18.64 -0.27
C HIS A 55 24.60 19.14 1.06
N HIS A 56 24.70 20.46 1.26
CA HIS A 56 25.08 21.04 2.54
C HIS A 56 23.86 21.27 3.45
N PHE A 57 24.08 21.44 4.75
CA PHE A 57 23.01 21.77 5.70
C PHE A 57 22.38 23.13 5.35
N CYS A 58 21.25 23.08 4.65
CA CYS A 58 20.46 24.24 4.24
C CYS A 58 19.11 24.24 4.94
N TRP A 59 18.56 25.43 5.18
CA TRP A 59 17.14 25.59 5.53
C TRP A 59 16.20 24.97 4.47
N GLN A 60 16.61 24.97 3.20
CA GLN A 60 15.90 24.32 2.08
C GLN A 60 15.71 22.81 2.31
N ARG A 61 16.72 22.12 2.84
CA ARG A 61 16.65 20.69 3.17
C ARG A 61 15.62 20.43 4.27
N VAL A 62 15.55 21.30 5.27
CA VAL A 62 14.55 21.22 6.35
C VAL A 62 13.15 21.40 5.76
N LEU A 63 12.94 22.41 4.90
CA LEU A 63 11.66 22.65 4.25
C LEU A 63 11.18 21.48 3.39
N VAL A 64 12.06 20.90 2.56
CA VAL A 64 11.68 19.76 1.70
C VAL A 64 11.30 18.55 2.55
N ARG A 65 12.10 18.19 3.56
CA ARG A 65 11.80 17.05 4.45
C ARG A 65 10.52 17.24 5.25
N THR A 66 10.32 18.43 5.81
CA THR A 66 9.08 18.75 6.53
C THR A 66 7.88 18.75 5.58
N GLY A 67 8.03 19.26 4.35
CA GLY A 67 6.98 19.24 3.33
C GLY A 67 6.58 17.82 2.90
N VAL A 68 7.55 16.93 2.69
CA VAL A 68 7.29 15.51 2.38
C VAL A 68 6.53 14.85 3.53
N MET A 69 6.98 15.04 4.78
CA MET A 69 6.30 14.48 5.95
C MET A 69 4.87 15.02 6.12
N LEU A 70 4.67 16.33 5.94
CA LEU A 70 3.33 16.95 6.00
C LEU A 70 2.40 16.38 4.93
N THR A 71 2.91 16.18 3.71
CA THR A 71 2.13 15.59 2.62
C THR A 71 1.71 14.16 2.97
N VAL A 72 2.60 13.36 3.54
CA VAL A 72 2.26 11.99 3.93
C VAL A 72 1.27 11.96 5.09
N VAL A 73 1.43 12.83 6.10
CA VAL A 73 0.44 12.96 7.20
C VAL A 73 -0.92 13.36 6.64
N PHE A 74 -0.96 14.33 5.72
CA PHE A 74 -2.20 14.76 5.08
C PHE A 74 -2.89 13.62 4.32
N VAL A 75 -2.14 12.82 3.55
CA VAL A 75 -2.69 11.65 2.86
C VAL A 75 -3.16 10.60 3.87
N ALA A 76 -2.39 10.34 4.93
CA ALA A 76 -2.75 9.37 5.97
C ALA A 76 -4.02 9.76 6.73
N GLU A 77 -4.23 11.05 7.00
CA GLU A 77 -5.47 11.56 7.63
C GLU A 77 -6.66 11.64 6.68
N SER A 78 -6.40 11.79 5.37
CA SER A 78 -7.44 11.90 4.34
C SER A 78 -8.00 10.54 3.92
N VAL A 79 -7.25 9.45 4.11
CA VAL A 79 -7.67 8.11 3.72
C VAL A 79 -8.45 7.45 4.86
N PRO A 80 -9.77 7.20 4.70
CA PRO A 80 -10.63 6.71 5.79
C PRO A 80 -10.47 5.20 6.07
N SER A 81 -9.93 4.44 5.11
CA SER A 81 -9.73 2.98 5.22
C SER A 81 -8.40 2.57 4.59
N PHE A 82 -7.52 1.96 5.38
CA PHE A 82 -6.20 1.54 4.92
C PHE A 82 -6.25 0.33 3.98
N GLY A 83 -7.19 -0.60 4.19
CA GLY A 83 -7.30 -1.84 3.42
C GLY A 83 -7.40 -1.64 1.89
N PRO A 84 -8.45 -1.00 1.37
CA PRO A 84 -8.63 -0.82 -0.08
C PRO A 84 -7.52 0.00 -0.74
N VAL A 85 -6.97 1.00 -0.06
CA VAL A 85 -5.86 1.82 -0.60
C VAL A 85 -4.56 1.01 -0.68
N LEU A 86 -4.23 0.24 0.35
CA LEU A 86 -3.07 -0.66 0.32
C LEU A 86 -3.25 -1.75 -0.74
N GLY A 87 -4.47 -2.27 -0.91
CA GLY A 87 -4.81 -3.22 -1.97
C GLY A 87 -4.65 -2.61 -3.37
N LEU A 88 -5.12 -1.38 -3.58
CA LEU A 88 -5.00 -0.66 -4.84
C LEU A 88 -3.53 -0.40 -5.20
N VAL A 89 -2.80 0.29 -4.32
CA VAL A 89 -1.39 0.66 -4.55
C VAL A 89 -0.51 -0.59 -4.64
N GLY A 90 -0.76 -1.58 -3.78
CA GLY A 90 -0.04 -2.84 -3.77
C GLY A 90 -0.26 -3.64 -5.04
N SER A 91 -1.51 -3.86 -5.45
CA SER A 91 -1.80 -4.66 -6.66
C SER A 91 -1.30 -4.00 -7.94
N SER A 92 -1.40 -2.68 -8.09
CA SER A 92 -0.89 -1.97 -9.26
C SER A 92 0.64 -2.00 -9.32
N THR A 93 1.31 -1.67 -8.22
CA THR A 93 2.78 -1.57 -8.17
C THR A 93 3.42 -2.93 -8.22
N LEU A 94 2.88 -3.93 -7.50
CA LEU A 94 3.41 -5.28 -7.50
C LEU A 94 3.27 -5.94 -8.88
N THR A 95 2.13 -5.75 -9.57
CA THR A 95 1.96 -6.29 -10.93
C THR A 95 2.99 -5.71 -11.90
N LEU A 96 3.20 -4.39 -11.85
CA LEU A 96 4.18 -3.71 -12.69
C LEU A 96 5.60 -4.17 -12.36
N THR A 97 6.01 -4.12 -11.10
CA THR A 97 7.39 -4.36 -10.67
C THR A 97 7.77 -5.84 -10.62
N ALA A 98 6.82 -6.75 -10.32
CA ALA A 98 7.13 -8.18 -10.16
C ALA A 98 6.89 -9.00 -11.44
N LEU A 99 6.01 -8.56 -12.35
CA LEU A 99 5.67 -9.32 -13.56
C LEU A 99 6.07 -8.57 -14.83
N ILE A 100 5.61 -7.33 -14.99
CA ILE A 100 5.73 -6.61 -16.27
C ILE A 100 7.16 -6.13 -16.50
N PHE A 101 7.74 -5.36 -15.58
CA PHE A 101 9.09 -4.81 -15.73
C PHE A 101 10.19 -5.87 -15.84
N PRO A 102 10.22 -6.95 -15.03
CA PRO A 102 11.24 -7.99 -15.18
C PRO A 102 11.16 -8.68 -16.54
N CYS A 103 9.95 -8.97 -17.05
CA CYS A 103 9.78 -9.57 -18.37
C CYS A 103 10.21 -8.63 -19.49
N LEU A 104 9.87 -7.34 -19.38
CA LEU A 104 10.29 -6.33 -20.36
C LEU A 104 11.81 -6.16 -20.34
N PHE A 105 12.43 -5.93 -19.18
CA PHE A 105 13.88 -5.77 -19.07
C PHE A 105 14.62 -7.02 -19.54
N TYR A 106 14.11 -8.21 -19.23
CA TYR A 106 14.68 -9.47 -19.73
C TYR A 106 14.68 -9.53 -21.26
N LEU A 107 13.56 -9.20 -21.92
CA LEU A 107 13.47 -9.21 -23.38
C LEU A 107 14.38 -8.14 -24.02
N TYR A 108 14.37 -6.93 -23.46
CA TYR A 108 15.19 -5.82 -23.96
C TYR A 108 16.68 -6.09 -23.84
N LEU A 109 17.14 -6.59 -22.69
CA LEU A 109 18.54 -6.92 -22.48
C LEU A 109 18.97 -8.09 -23.37
N THR A 110 18.16 -9.14 -23.47
CA THR A 110 18.47 -10.30 -24.32
C THR A 110 18.62 -9.91 -25.80
N VAL A 111 17.68 -9.12 -26.34
CA VAL A 111 17.77 -8.66 -27.74
C VAL A 111 18.90 -7.66 -27.93
N GLY A 112 19.13 -6.78 -26.94
CA GLY A 112 20.27 -5.85 -26.95
C GLY A 112 21.61 -6.58 -27.04
N ASP A 113 21.77 -7.66 -26.26
CA ASP A 113 22.99 -8.49 -26.28
C ASP A 113 23.14 -9.21 -27.63
N GLU A 114 22.07 -9.80 -28.18
CA GLU A 114 22.11 -10.47 -29.50
C GLU A 114 22.49 -9.50 -30.64
N ILE A 115 21.98 -8.26 -30.62
CA ILE A 115 22.35 -7.22 -31.60
C ILE A 115 23.81 -6.77 -31.42
N ALA A 116 24.30 -6.69 -30.18
CA ALA A 116 25.68 -6.33 -29.90
C ALA A 116 26.67 -7.38 -30.41
N GLU A 117 26.35 -8.68 -30.21
CA GLU A 117 27.14 -9.79 -30.74
C GLU A 117 27.20 -9.79 -32.27
N GLU A 118 26.07 -9.60 -32.96
CA GLU A 118 26.05 -9.54 -34.43
C GLU A 118 26.85 -8.35 -35.00
N LYS A 119 26.85 -7.20 -34.31
CA LYS A 119 27.65 -6.03 -34.69
C LYS A 119 29.11 -6.14 -34.26
N GLY A 120 29.51 -7.25 -33.60
CA GLY A 120 30.88 -7.45 -33.09
C GLY A 120 31.28 -6.50 -31.96
N LYS A 121 30.30 -5.88 -31.28
CA LYS A 121 30.53 -4.92 -30.20
C LYS A 121 30.34 -5.58 -28.84
N LYS A 122 31.22 -5.28 -27.89
CA LYS A 122 31.13 -5.80 -26.51
C LYS A 122 29.99 -5.16 -25.68
N LYS A 123 29.36 -4.09 -26.17
CA LYS A 123 28.29 -3.38 -25.45
C LYS A 123 27.16 -3.00 -26.41
N PRO A 124 25.89 -3.06 -25.96
CA PRO A 124 24.77 -2.51 -26.70
C PRO A 124 24.88 -0.97 -26.67
N ASP A 125 25.12 -0.37 -27.84
CA ASP A 125 25.26 1.09 -27.98
C ASP A 125 23.90 1.80 -28.13
N GLU A 126 22.81 1.06 -28.40
CA GLU A 126 21.50 1.62 -28.69
C GLU A 126 20.39 0.78 -28.05
N ILE A 127 19.42 1.43 -27.40
CA ILE A 127 18.28 0.75 -26.79
C ILE A 127 17.36 0.26 -27.93
N PRO A 128 17.15 -1.06 -28.09
CA PRO A 128 16.35 -1.57 -29.20
C PRO A 128 14.90 -1.10 -29.08
N SER A 129 14.27 -0.74 -30.19
CA SER A 129 12.87 -0.30 -30.17
C SER A 129 11.92 -1.45 -29.83
N LEU A 130 10.74 -1.17 -29.24
CA LEU A 130 9.73 -2.20 -28.95
C LEU A 130 9.40 -3.08 -30.16
N ALA A 131 9.32 -2.48 -31.35
CA ALA A 131 9.04 -3.19 -32.59
C ALA A 131 10.19 -4.14 -32.97
N GLU A 132 11.43 -3.69 -32.80
CA GLU A 132 12.64 -4.48 -33.07
C GLU A 132 12.78 -5.64 -32.08
N VAL A 133 12.48 -5.40 -30.80
CA VAL A 133 12.41 -6.46 -29.77
C VAL A 133 11.35 -7.51 -30.13
N LEU A 134 10.17 -7.09 -30.63
CA LEU A 134 9.10 -8.02 -30.99
C LEU A 134 9.42 -8.87 -32.24
N LEU A 135 10.09 -8.27 -33.23
CA LEU A 135 10.41 -8.92 -34.50
C LEU A 135 11.59 -9.87 -34.38
N ARG A 136 12.56 -9.52 -33.53
CA ARG A 136 13.84 -10.20 -33.43
C ARG A 136 13.88 -11.28 -32.34
N SER A 137 13.05 -11.16 -31.31
CA SER A 137 13.03 -12.12 -30.21
C SER A 137 12.62 -13.54 -30.66
N PRO A 138 13.30 -14.60 -30.19
CA PRO A 138 12.95 -15.97 -30.53
C PRO A 138 11.55 -16.34 -30.01
N ARG A 139 10.74 -16.97 -30.88
CA ARG A 139 9.31 -17.25 -30.64
C ARG A 139 9.01 -17.87 -29.29
N ARG A 140 9.85 -18.78 -28.77
CA ARG A 140 9.61 -19.42 -27.46
C ARG A 140 9.73 -18.44 -26.29
N ARG A 141 10.76 -17.59 -26.27
CA ARG A 141 10.97 -16.60 -25.20
C ARG A 141 9.89 -15.53 -25.25
N LEU A 142 9.57 -15.03 -26.45
CA LEU A 142 8.52 -14.05 -26.65
C LEU A 142 7.15 -14.56 -26.21
N ILE A 143 6.79 -15.80 -26.56
CA ILE A 143 5.50 -16.40 -26.14
C ILE A 143 5.43 -16.50 -24.62
N ILE A 144 6.47 -17.01 -23.94
CA ILE A 144 6.47 -17.16 -22.47
C ILE A 144 6.35 -15.79 -21.79
N CYS A 145 7.18 -14.81 -22.15
CA CYS A 145 7.13 -13.48 -21.57
C CYS A 145 5.81 -12.76 -21.87
N SER A 146 5.28 -12.91 -23.09
CA SER A 146 3.98 -12.35 -23.46
C SER A 146 2.84 -12.97 -22.65
N LEU A 147 2.87 -14.29 -22.38
CA LEU A 147 1.87 -14.93 -21.52
C LEU A 147 1.92 -14.39 -20.10
N ILE A 148 3.12 -14.22 -19.53
CA ILE A 148 3.31 -13.65 -18.18
C ILE A 148 2.81 -12.21 -18.12
N ILE A 149 3.15 -11.37 -19.10
CA ILE A 149 2.70 -9.98 -19.16
C ILE A 149 1.17 -9.91 -19.30
N VAL A 150 0.56 -10.72 -20.18
CA VAL A 150 -0.90 -10.71 -20.39
C VAL A 150 -1.64 -11.19 -19.15
N SER A 151 -1.23 -12.32 -18.56
CA SER A 151 -1.84 -12.83 -17.33
C SER A 151 -1.66 -11.88 -16.15
N GLY A 152 -0.49 -11.25 -16.05
CA GLY A 152 -0.20 -10.20 -15.06
C GLY A 152 -1.09 -8.98 -15.24
N LEU A 153 -1.25 -8.46 -16.46
CA LEU A 153 -2.14 -7.34 -16.75
C LEU A 153 -3.59 -7.66 -16.41
N ILE A 154 -4.08 -8.84 -16.79
CA ILE A 154 -5.46 -9.25 -16.47
C ILE A 154 -5.65 -9.35 -14.96
N GLY A 155 -4.75 -10.05 -14.25
CA GLY A 155 -4.81 -10.19 -12.80
C GLY A 155 -4.70 -8.85 -12.06
N GLY A 156 -3.76 -8.00 -12.47
CA GLY A 156 -3.55 -6.67 -11.90
C GLY A 156 -4.73 -5.75 -12.14
N CYS A 157 -5.30 -5.71 -13.35
CA CYS A 157 -6.48 -4.91 -13.66
C CYS A 157 -7.70 -5.37 -12.84
N LEU A 158 -7.94 -6.68 -12.71
CA LEU A 158 -9.05 -7.21 -11.91
C LEU A 158 -8.88 -6.89 -10.42
N ALA A 159 -7.67 -7.04 -9.88
CA ALA A 159 -7.37 -6.72 -8.48
C ALA A 159 -7.51 -5.21 -8.20
N THR A 160 -7.00 -4.38 -9.10
CA THR A 160 -7.11 -2.91 -9.02
C THR A 160 -8.57 -2.48 -9.09
N TYR A 161 -9.36 -3.05 -10.02
CA TYR A 161 -10.79 -2.78 -10.15
C TYR A 161 -11.58 -3.17 -8.89
N THR A 162 -11.25 -4.33 -8.31
CA THR A 162 -11.90 -4.79 -7.07
C THR A 162 -11.59 -3.84 -5.91
N SER A 163 -10.32 -3.45 -5.74
CA SER A 163 -9.89 -2.51 -4.70
C SER A 163 -10.50 -1.12 -4.90
N LEU A 164 -10.61 -0.66 -6.15
CA LEU A 164 -11.24 0.61 -6.50
C LEU A 164 -12.74 0.60 -6.20
N LYS A 165 -13.42 -0.52 -6.49
CA LYS A 165 -14.83 -0.68 -6.15
C LYS A 165 -15.03 -0.64 -4.64
N GLU A 166 -14.19 -1.35 -3.87
CA GLU A 166 -14.22 -1.30 -2.41
C GLU A 166 -14.03 0.13 -1.90
N LEU A 167 -13.03 0.85 -2.41
CA LEU A 167 -12.77 2.25 -2.06
C LEU A 167 -13.93 3.20 -2.42
N ALA A 168 -14.64 2.96 -3.51
CA ALA A 168 -15.78 3.78 -3.93
C ALA A 168 -17.05 3.48 -3.12
N THR A 169 -17.17 2.27 -2.57
CA THR A 169 -18.34 1.82 -1.79
C THR A 169 -18.19 2.02 -0.29
N THR A 170 -16.97 2.24 0.22
CA THR A 170 -16.78 2.61 1.62
C THR A 170 -17.50 3.93 1.86
N ARG A 171 -18.41 3.96 2.84
CA ARG A 171 -19.05 5.20 3.26
C ARG A 171 -17.94 6.17 3.62
N PHE A 172 -17.88 7.31 2.93
CA PHE A 172 -16.95 8.39 3.20
C PHE A 172 -17.19 8.90 4.63
N THR A 173 -16.57 8.25 5.61
CA THR A 173 -16.40 8.79 6.95
C THR A 173 -15.63 10.09 6.80
N ALA A 174 -16.14 11.16 7.42
CA ALA A 174 -15.51 12.47 7.41
C ALA A 174 -14.01 12.35 7.74
N PRO A 175 -13.12 13.01 6.98
CA PRO A 175 -11.70 12.94 7.27
C PRO A 175 -11.39 13.53 8.65
N CYS A 176 -10.41 12.97 9.36
CA CYS A 176 -10.17 13.29 10.77
C CYS A 176 -9.86 14.78 11.02
N TYR A 177 -9.31 15.49 10.03
CA TYR A 177 -8.98 16.92 10.14
C TYR A 177 -10.19 17.87 10.15
N ILE A 178 -11.38 17.43 9.71
CA ILE A 178 -12.62 18.24 9.80
C ILE A 178 -13.43 17.95 11.07
N GLN A 179 -13.17 16.84 11.77
CA GLN A 179 -13.85 16.51 13.02
C GLN A 179 -13.81 17.63 14.06
N PRO A 180 -12.68 18.34 14.31
CA PRO A 180 -12.69 19.45 15.26
C PRO A 180 -13.55 20.65 14.82
N PHE A 181 -13.85 20.79 13.53
CA PHE A 181 -14.70 21.87 13.00
C PHE A 181 -16.18 21.48 12.86
N VAL A 182 -16.50 20.18 12.89
CA VAL A 182 -17.86 19.62 12.81
C VAL A 182 -18.43 19.26 14.20
N SER A 183 -17.59 19.28 15.25
CA SER A 183 -17.91 18.84 16.62
C SER A 183 -18.80 19.83 17.40
N SER A 184 -20.00 20.13 16.92
CA SER A 184 -21.00 20.88 17.71
C SER A 184 -22.40 20.26 17.78
N THR A 185 -22.66 19.09 17.18
CA THR A 185 -24.03 18.53 17.28
C THR A 185 -24.17 17.01 17.31
N ASP A 186 -23.18 16.21 17.71
CA ASP A 186 -23.51 14.82 18.08
C ASP A 186 -22.73 14.28 19.28
N SER A 187 -23.54 13.89 20.26
CA SER A 187 -23.28 13.24 21.53
C SER A 187 -22.17 12.18 21.47
N LYS A 188 -21.23 12.26 22.43
CA LYS A 188 -20.28 11.19 22.79
C LYS A 188 -20.97 9.81 22.81
N GLY A 189 -20.78 9.02 21.75
CA GLY A 189 -21.02 7.59 21.74
C GLY A 189 -19.76 6.86 22.22
N SER A 190 -19.94 5.87 23.09
CA SER A 190 -18.86 5.10 23.71
C SER A 190 -18.13 4.23 22.67
N ASP A 191 -17.05 4.73 22.09
CA ASP A 191 -16.16 3.93 21.24
C ASP A 191 -15.36 2.96 22.13
N GLY A 192 -15.81 1.71 22.20
CA GLY A 192 -15.06 0.63 22.84
C GLY A 192 -13.78 0.30 22.07
N TYR A 193 -12.68 0.02 22.77
CA TYR A 193 -11.35 -0.24 22.17
C TYR A 193 -11.12 -1.72 21.79
N LEU A 194 -12.07 -2.60 22.08
CA LEU A 194 -12.02 -4.04 21.79
C LEU A 194 -13.09 -4.45 20.77
N ASN A 195 -12.73 -5.33 19.84
CA ASN A 195 -13.72 -6.03 19.01
C ASN A 195 -14.10 -7.33 19.69
N CYS A 196 -15.33 -7.39 20.19
CA CYS A 196 -15.82 -8.56 20.91
C CYS A 196 -16.33 -9.65 19.96
N CYS A 197 -16.36 -10.88 20.47
CA CYS A 197 -16.79 -12.05 19.72
C CYS A 197 -18.32 -12.15 19.65
N GLY A 198 -18.84 -13.03 18.79
CA GLY A 198 -20.28 -13.29 18.65
C GLY A 198 -20.92 -12.52 17.49
N VAL A 199 -22.11 -12.97 17.09
CA VAL A 199 -22.87 -12.42 15.92
C VAL A 199 -23.13 -10.92 16.06
N TRP A 200 -23.28 -10.43 17.30
CA TRP A 200 -23.55 -9.04 17.63
C TRP A 200 -22.33 -8.30 18.23
N GLN A 201 -21.13 -8.89 18.14
CA GLN A 201 -19.89 -8.33 18.70
C GLN A 201 -20.03 -7.87 20.17
N ASN A 202 -20.69 -8.67 21.00
CA ASN A 202 -21.04 -8.35 22.39
C ASN A 202 -20.56 -9.39 23.41
N ILE A 203 -19.66 -10.30 23.02
CA ILE A 203 -19.12 -11.35 23.88
C ILE A 203 -17.63 -11.14 24.10
N SER A 204 -17.25 -10.64 25.28
CA SER A 204 -15.88 -10.62 25.78
C SER A 204 -15.58 -11.91 26.57
N ARG A 205 -14.37 -12.47 26.43
CA ARG A 205 -13.95 -13.67 27.18
C ARG A 205 -13.19 -13.35 28.47
N LEU A 206 -12.69 -12.12 28.62
CA LEU A 206 -11.81 -11.68 29.71
C LEU A 206 -12.18 -10.31 30.35
N GLY A 207 -13.16 -9.57 29.83
CA GLY A 207 -13.51 -8.20 30.28
C GLY A 207 -15.03 -7.96 30.35
N ASP A 208 -15.46 -6.77 30.75
CA ASP A 208 -16.88 -6.39 30.77
C ASP A 208 -17.37 -6.01 29.36
N ASN A 209 -18.67 -6.14 29.08
CA ASN A 209 -19.24 -5.90 27.74
C ASN A 209 -19.22 -4.41 27.33
N SER A 210 -18.87 -3.51 28.24
CA SER A 210 -18.73 -2.07 28.01
C SER A 210 -17.50 -1.68 27.19
N ASP A 211 -16.48 -2.54 27.11
CA ASP A 211 -15.24 -2.26 26.38
C ASP A 211 -15.36 -2.62 24.88
N CYS A 212 -16.48 -3.23 24.48
CA CYS A 212 -16.78 -3.65 23.12
C CYS A 212 -17.19 -2.45 22.25
N ASN A 213 -16.57 -2.33 21.06
CA ASN A 213 -16.99 -1.35 20.07
C ASN A 213 -18.42 -1.67 19.58
N PRO A 214 -19.31 -0.68 19.35
CA PRO A 214 -20.62 -0.89 18.72
C PRO A 214 -20.56 -1.77 17.47
N TYR A 215 -21.56 -2.65 17.35
CA TYR A 215 -21.73 -3.55 16.21
C TYR A 215 -21.87 -2.74 14.91
N LEU A 216 -20.92 -2.93 14.00
CA LEU A 216 -20.94 -2.36 12.66
C LEU A 216 -20.90 -3.52 11.65
N ASP A 217 -21.99 -3.70 10.90
CA ASP A 217 -22.06 -4.67 9.82
C ASP A 217 -21.43 -4.07 8.56
N PHE A 218 -20.14 -4.37 8.36
CA PHE A 218 -19.37 -3.87 7.21
C PHE A 218 -19.70 -4.60 5.89
N TYR A 219 -20.41 -5.73 5.93
CA TYR A 219 -20.75 -6.52 4.74
C TYR A 219 -22.22 -6.44 4.32
N SER A 220 -23.09 -5.85 5.14
CA SER A 220 -24.49 -5.59 4.78
C SER A 220 -24.65 -4.20 4.16
N GLY A 221 -24.12 -4.08 2.94
CA GLY A 221 -24.40 -3.00 2.01
C GLY A 221 -24.29 -3.57 0.61
N LYS A 222 -25.44 -3.90 0.01
CA LYS A 222 -25.56 -4.27 -1.41
C LYS A 222 -24.94 -3.22 -2.32
#